data_AF-A0A3C0ER24-F1
#
_entry.id   AF-A0A3C0ER24-F1
#
_cell.length_a   1.000
_cell.length_b   1.000
_cell.length_c   1.000
_cell.angle_alpha   90.00
_cell.angle_beta   90.00
_cell.angle_gamma   90.00
#
_symmetry.space_group_name_H-M   'P 1'
#
loop_
_entity.id
_entity.type
_entity.pdbx_description
1 polymer ?
#
loop_
_entity_poly.entity_id
_entity_poly.type
_entity_poly.pdbx_seq_one_letter_code
_entity_poly.pdbx_strand_id
1 'polypeptide(L)'
;MLWQPPLPDHYTAMSDEQLVEAIQSRRAELGDKLVILGHHYQQDDVIRFADFTGDSFKLSQLAADSVKQTGAKYVIFCGVHF
;
A
#
# COMPACT_ATOMS: atom_id res chain seq x y z
N MET A 1 -9.12 22.52 7.30
CA MET A 1 -8.57 21.64 6.24
C MET A 1 -8.80 20.22 6.72
N LEU A 2 -9.59 19.41 6.01
CA LEU A 2 -9.71 17.99 6.35
C LEU A 2 -8.39 17.32 5.95
N TRP A 3 -7.71 16.71 6.92
CA TRP A 3 -6.45 15.99 6.67
C TRP A 3 -6.67 14.79 5.74
N GLN A 4 -7.88 14.21 5.78
CA GLN A 4 -8.28 13.10 4.94
C GLN A 4 -9.60 13.47 4.25
N PRO A 5 -9.57 13.86 2.96
CA PRO A 5 -10.80 14.04 2.20
C PRO A 5 -11.53 12.69 2.09
N PRO A 6 -12.87 12.70 1.94
CA PRO A 6 -13.60 11.47 1.68
C PRO A 6 -13.07 10.81 0.40
N LEU A 7 -13.12 9.49 0.38
CA LEU A 7 -12.81 8.72 -0.82
C LEU A 7 -13.80 9.10 -1.93
N PRO A 8 -13.35 9.19 -3.20
CA PRO A 8 -14.26 9.32 -4.33
C PRO A 8 -15.35 8.24 -4.34
N ASP A 9 -16.58 8.63 -4.70
CA ASP A 9 -17.76 7.76 -4.65
C ASP A 9 -17.63 6.44 -5.42
N HIS A 10 -16.82 6.42 -6.48
CA HIS A 10 -16.63 5.20 -7.26
C HIS A 10 -15.95 4.09 -6.47
N TYR A 11 -15.14 4.39 -5.45
CA TYR A 11 -14.54 3.36 -4.60
C TYR A 11 -15.53 2.79 -3.59
N THR A 12 -16.46 3.61 -3.09
CA THR A 12 -17.49 3.14 -2.15
C THR A 12 -18.64 2.43 -2.84
N ALA A 13 -18.80 2.63 -4.16
CA ALA A 13 -19.80 1.95 -4.99
C ALA A 13 -19.30 0.62 -5.60
N MET A 14 -18.00 0.35 -5.57
CA MET A 14 -17.41 -0.91 -6.06
C MET A 14 -17.65 -2.06 -5.08
N SER A 15 -17.81 -3.28 -5.60
CA SER A 15 -17.75 -4.49 -4.77
C SER A 15 -16.31 -4.80 -4.35
N ASP A 16 -16.15 -5.66 -3.35
CA ASP A 16 -14.84 -6.10 -2.87
C ASP A 16 -14.02 -6.75 -3.99
N GLU A 17 -14.64 -7.54 -4.86
CA GLU A 17 -13.97 -8.15 -6.01
C GLU A 17 -13.45 -7.10 -6.99
N GLN A 18 -14.24 -6.05 -7.26
CA GLN A 18 -13.84 -4.96 -8.14
C GLN A 18 -12.68 -4.15 -7.55
N LEU A 19 -12.67 -3.93 -6.23
CA LEU A 19 -11.57 -3.27 -5.54
C LEU A 19 -10.29 -4.10 -5.60
N VAL A 20 -10.39 -5.41 -5.36
CA VAL A 20 -9.25 -6.34 -5.46
C VAL A 20 -8.67 -6.32 -6.88
N GLU A 21 -9.52 -6.41 -7.90
CA GLU A 21 -9.09 -6.39 -9.30
C GLU A 21 -8.43 -5.05 -9.65
N ALA A 22 -8.99 -3.93 -9.21
CA ALA A 22 -8.42 -2.61 -9.43
C ALA A 22 -7.03 -2.46 -8.78
N ILE A 23 -6.85 -2.93 -7.55
CA ILE A 23 -5.55 -2.93 -6.85
C ILE A 23 -4.54 -3.79 -7.62
N GLN A 24 -4.93 -5.01 -8.02
CA GLN A 24 -4.07 -5.91 -8.77
C GLN A 24 -3.65 -5.31 -10.11
N SER A 25 -4.60 -4.75 -10.87
CA SER A 25 -4.32 -4.09 -12.15
C SER A 25 -3.35 -2.93 -11.98
N ARG A 26 -3.54 -2.08 -10.98
CA ARG A 26 -2.66 -0.93 -10.75
C ARG A 26 -1.27 -1.35 -10.26
N ARG A 27 -1.20 -2.38 -9.43
CA ARG A 27 0.09 -2.94 -8.97
C ARG A 27 0.87 -3.56 -10.14
N ALA A 28 0.20 -4.24 -11.06
CA ALA A 28 0.82 -4.76 -12.28
C ALA A 28 1.34 -3.65 -13.21
N GLU A 29 0.57 -2.55 -13.37
CA GLU A 29 0.97 -1.38 -14.15
C GLU A 29 2.23 -0.70 -13.59
N LEU A 30 2.32 -0.60 -12.25
CA LEU A 30 3.45 0.05 -11.58
C LEU A 30 4.69 -0.86 -11.49
N GLY A 31 4.48 -2.19 -11.39
CA GLY A 31 5.55 -3.18 -11.33
C GLY A 31 6.58 -2.86 -10.24
N ASP A 32 7.86 -3.02 -10.56
CA ASP A 32 8.99 -2.83 -9.63
C ASP A 32 9.16 -1.38 -9.14
N LYS A 33 8.37 -0.44 -9.68
CA LYS A 33 8.37 0.96 -9.22
C LYS A 33 7.56 1.16 -7.95
N LEU A 34 6.83 0.15 -7.48
CA LEU A 34 5.97 0.22 -6.30
C LEU A 34 6.45 -0.75 -5.21
N VAL A 35 6.45 -0.27 -3.97
CA VAL A 35 6.56 -1.10 -2.77
C VAL A 35 5.43 -0.74 -1.80
N ILE A 36 4.78 -1.76 -1.25
CA ILE A 36 3.67 -1.64 -0.30
C ILE A 36 4.10 -2.23 1.06
N LEU A 37 3.98 -1.42 2.11
CA LEU A 37 4.38 -1.75 3.47
C LEU A 37 3.13 -1.89 4.33
N GLY A 38 2.99 -2.99 5.08
CA GLY A 38 1.86 -3.24 5.97
C GLY A 38 2.28 -3.33 7.43
N HIS A 39 1.75 -2.46 8.28
CA HIS A 39 1.96 -2.59 9.72
C HIS A 39 1.21 -3.82 10.26
N HIS A 40 1.76 -4.53 11.26
CA HIS A 40 1.15 -5.74 11.85
C HIS A 40 -0.28 -5.59 12.40
N TYR A 41 -0.79 -4.37 12.52
CA TYR A 41 -2.12 -4.09 13.03
C TYR A 41 -3.16 -3.83 11.93
N GLN A 42 -2.77 -3.97 10.66
CA GLN A 42 -3.69 -3.88 9.53
C GLN A 42 -4.55 -5.15 9.42
N GLN A 43 -5.72 -5.00 8.82
CA GLN A 43 -6.61 -6.11 8.52
C GLN A 43 -6.04 -6.99 7.40
N ASP A 44 -6.46 -8.25 7.36
CA ASP A 44 -6.02 -9.24 6.35
C ASP A 44 -6.30 -8.76 4.92
N ASP A 45 -7.43 -8.08 4.70
CA ASP A 45 -7.81 -7.50 3.41
C ASP A 45 -6.86 -6.41 2.93
N VAL A 46 -6.08 -5.81 3.82
CA VAL A 46 -5.02 -4.85 3.48
C VAL A 46 -3.67 -5.55 3.38
N ILE A 47 -3.35 -6.39 4.37
CA ILE A 47 -2.06 -7.09 4.47
C ILE A 47 -1.80 -8.00 3.28
N ARG A 48 -2.84 -8.61 2.70
CA ARG A 48 -2.71 -9.44 1.50
C ARG A 48 -2.07 -8.75 0.29
N PHE A 49 -2.02 -7.41 0.28
CA PHE A 49 -1.40 -6.62 -0.78
C PHE A 49 -0.01 -6.09 -0.41
N ALA A 50 0.44 -6.25 0.84
CA ALA A 50 1.73 -5.76 1.29
C ALA A 50 2.87 -6.64 0.77
N ASP A 51 3.95 -6.01 0.29
CA ASP A 51 5.19 -6.69 -0.06
C ASP A 51 5.98 -7.06 1.21
N PHE A 52 5.87 -6.20 2.23
CA PHE A 52 6.54 -6.38 3.50
C PHE A 52 5.60 -6.11 4.67
N THR A 53 5.74 -6.90 5.73
CA THR A 53 5.04 -6.72 7.00
C THR A 53 6.02 -6.60 8.17
N GLY A 54 5.72 -5.70 9.10
CA GLY A 54 6.64 -5.35 10.17
C GLY A 54 6.07 -4.33 11.16
N ASP A 55 6.90 -4.04 12.17
CA ASP A 55 6.82 -2.78 12.92
C ASP A 55 7.42 -1.62 12.12
N SER A 56 7.26 -0.39 12.63
CA SER A 56 7.74 0.82 11.95
C SER A 56 9.24 0.84 11.65
N PHE A 57 10.07 0.30 12.55
CA PHE A 57 11.53 0.34 12.38
C PHE A 57 11.97 -0.60 11.26
N LYS A 58 11.48 -1.84 11.30
CA LYS A 58 11.74 -2.84 10.27
C LYS A 58 11.22 -2.37 8.91
N LEU A 59 10.00 -1.84 8.85
CA LEU A 59 9.43 -1.36 7.58
C LEU A 59 10.22 -0.20 6.99
N SER A 60 10.74 0.72 7.82
CA SER A 60 11.57 1.83 7.34
C SER A 60 12.88 1.35 6.69
N GLN A 61 13.53 0.34 7.27
CA GLN A 61 14.74 -0.25 6.68
C GLN A 61 14.44 -0.97 5.36
N LEU A 62 13.41 -1.81 5.34
CA LEU A 62 13.00 -2.55 4.13
C LEU A 62 12.60 -1.61 2.99
N ALA A 63 11.91 -0.51 3.31
CA ALA A 63 11.59 0.52 2.32
C ALA A 63 12.85 1.12 1.69
N ALA A 64 13.81 1.54 2.53
CA ALA A 64 15.05 2.15 2.06
C ALA A 64 15.88 1.18 1.20
N ASP A 65 15.94 -0.09 1.58
CA ASP A 65 16.69 -1.11 0.84
C ASP A 65 16.00 -1.48 -0.48
N SER A 66 14.67 -1.63 -0.46
CA SER A 66 13.87 -1.89 -1.67
C SER A 66 14.02 -0.76 -2.69
N VAL A 67 13.90 0.51 -2.25
CA VAL A 67 14.10 1.68 -3.12
C VAL A 67 15.50 1.69 -3.74
N LYS A 68 16.54 1.33 -2.99
CA LYS A 68 17.91 1.24 -3.54
C LYS A 68 18.07 0.12 -4.56
N GLN A 69 17.44 -1.03 -4.33
CA GLN A 69 17.59 -2.23 -5.16
C GLN A 69 16.80 -2.14 -6.46
N THR A 70 15.53 -1.73 -6.40
CA THR A 70 14.62 -1.73 -7.56
C THR A 70 14.46 -0.35 -8.21
N GLY A 71 14.91 0.72 -7.53
CA GLY A 71 14.60 2.08 -7.95
C GLY A 71 13.11 2.42 -7.77
N ALA A 72 12.44 1.80 -6.78
CA ALA A 72 11.04 2.05 -6.49
C ALA A 72 10.74 3.55 -6.37
N LYS A 73 9.77 4.02 -7.15
CA LYS A 73 9.35 5.43 -7.19
C LYS A 73 8.22 5.72 -6.21
N TYR A 74 7.47 4.69 -5.83
CA TYR A 74 6.28 4.79 -5.02
C TYR A 74 6.41 3.88 -3.81
N VAL A 75 6.23 4.44 -2.63
CA VAL A 75 6.17 3.71 -1.36
C VAL A 75 4.79 3.96 -0.76
N ILE A 76 3.97 2.92 -0.66
CA ILE A 76 2.67 2.98 0.01
C ILE A 76 2.82 2.38 1.40
N PHE A 77 2.53 3.17 2.43
CA PHE A 77 2.56 2.71 3.82
C PHE A 77 1.15 2.53 4.35
N CYS A 78 0.71 1.28 4.46
CA CYS A 78 -0.54 0.89 5.10
C CYS A 78 -0.33 0.85 6.63
N GLY A 79 -0.44 2.02 7.24
CA GLY A 79 -0.30 2.24 8.68
C GLY A 79 -1.00 3.52 9.11
N VAL A 80 -0.48 4.16 10.14
CA VAL A 80 -0.97 5.46 10.62
C VAL A 80 0.03 6.55 10.27
N HIS A 81 -0.46 7.78 10.15
CA HIS A 81 0.40 8.96 10.18
C HIS A 81 0.87 9.20 11.62
N PHE A 82 2.15 9.51 11.81
CA PHE A 82 2.72 9.86 13.12
C PHE A 82 2.69 11.37 13.37
#